data_AF-A0A7Y1VEG3-F1
#
_entry.id   AF-A0A7Y1VEG3-F1
#
_cell.length_a   1.000
_cell.length_b   1.000
_cell.length_c   1.000
_cell.angle_alpha   90.00
_cell.angle_beta   90.00
_cell.angle_gamma   90.00
#
_symmetry.space_group_name_H-M   'P 1'
#
loop_
_entity.id
_entity.type
_entity.pdbx_description
1 polymer ?
#
loop_
_entity_poly.entity_id
_entity_poly.type
_entity_poly.pdbx_seq_one_letter_code
_entity_poly.pdbx_strand_id
1 'polypeptide(L)' 'SSAKDTMFLHTDLDASPWYVVNADDKRTARLNCLSHLLSLVPYTDIDRVPIELSPRTPPQHFHQRPPIDSQRWVPDNYS' A
#
# COMPACT_ATOMS: atom_id res chain seq x y z
N SER A 1 1.14 23.06 10.67
CA SER A 1 -0.14 22.73 11.35
C SER A 1 0.25 22.44 12.76
N SER A 2 -0.25 23.20 13.73
CA SER A 2 0.28 23.20 15.11
C SER A 2 0.39 21.78 15.73
N ALA A 3 -0.59 20.92 15.44
CA ALA A 3 -0.56 19.52 15.88
C ALA A 3 0.60 18.70 15.30
N LYS A 4 0.90 18.86 14.00
CA LYS A 4 2.02 18.17 13.32
C LYS A 4 3.36 18.63 13.91
N ASP A 5 3.48 19.93 14.13
CA ASP A 5 4.73 20.55 14.57
C ASP A 5 5.03 20.14 16.03
N THR A 6 3.99 20.06 16.87
CA THR A 6 4.09 19.53 18.25
C THR A 6 4.47 18.05 18.28
N MET A 7 3.90 17.24 17.37
CA MET A 7 4.24 15.82 17.26
C MET A 7 5.72 15.62 16.91
N PHE A 8 6.25 16.35 15.92
CA PHE A 8 7.66 16.26 15.55
C PHE A 8 8.59 16.65 16.69
N LEU A 9 8.29 17.74 17.40
CA LEU A 9 9.10 18.21 18.53
C LEU A 9 9.34 17.12 19.60
N HIS A 10 8.38 16.23 19.82
CA HIS A 10 8.45 15.21 20.87
C HIS A 10 8.87 13.83 20.38
N THR A 11 8.75 13.54 19.08
CA THR A 11 8.90 12.17 18.55
C THR A 11 9.94 12.02 17.45
N ASP A 12 10.48 13.13 16.93
CA ASP A 12 11.57 13.11 15.96
C ASP A 12 12.91 12.94 16.69
N LEU A 13 13.36 11.68 16.78
CA LEU A 13 14.58 11.28 17.48
C LEU A 13 15.57 10.69 16.48
N ASP A 14 16.87 10.81 16.74
CA ASP A 14 17.92 10.25 15.85
C ASP A 14 17.78 8.73 15.64
N ALA A 15 17.29 8.00 16.64
CA ALA A 15 17.04 6.57 16.56
C ALA A 15 15.77 6.21 15.77
N SER A 16 14.85 7.16 15.58
CA SER A 16 13.56 6.98 14.91
C SER A 16 13.12 8.28 14.22
N PRO A 17 13.82 8.71 13.16
CA PRO A 17 13.58 10.01 12.54
C PRO A 17 12.29 10.03 11.71
N TRP A 18 11.64 11.18 11.69
CA TRP A 18 10.51 11.46 10.80
C TRP A 18 11.00 11.98 9.43
N TYR A 19 10.63 11.28 8.36
CA TYR A 19 10.90 11.73 7.00
C TYR A 19 9.65 12.37 6.36
N VAL A 20 9.80 13.61 5.89
CA VAL A 20 8.71 14.37 5.27
C VAL A 20 8.81 14.26 3.74
N VAL A 21 7.72 13.85 3.09
CA VAL A 21 7.64 13.71 1.62
C VAL A 21 6.63 14.72 1.07
N ASN A 22 7.00 15.48 0.05
CA ASN A 22 6.05 16.33 -0.67
C ASN A 22 5.09 15.45 -1.50
N ALA A 23 3.79 15.62 -1.29
CA ALA A 23 2.72 14.79 -1.86
C ALA A 23 1.85 15.50 -2.92
N ASP A 24 2.25 16.68 -3.40
CA ASP A 24 1.52 17.41 -4.45
C ASP A 24 1.36 16.56 -5.74
N ASP A 25 2.45 15.91 -6.17
CA ASP A 25 2.40 14.84 -7.17
C ASP A 25 2.44 13.46 -6.47
N LYS A 26 1.27 12.81 -6.43
CA LYS A 26 1.08 11.49 -5.83
C LYS A 26 2.00 10.41 -6.43
N ARG A 27 2.31 10.46 -7.73
CA ARG A 27 3.17 9.46 -8.37
C ARG A 27 4.59 9.60 -7.86
N THR A 28 5.13 10.81 -7.94
CA THR A 28 6.50 11.11 -7.53
C THR A 28 6.68 10.91 -6.02
N ALA A 29 5.71 11.30 -5.20
CA ALA A 29 5.72 11.08 -3.75
C ALA A 29 5.84 9.59 -3.38
N ARG A 30 5.08 8.71 -4.05
CA ARG A 30 5.12 7.26 -3.81
C ARG A 30 6.48 6.66 -4.19
N LEU A 31 7.02 7.07 -5.34
CA LEU A 31 8.33 6.60 -5.81
C LEU A 31 9.44 7.04 -4.86
N ASN A 32 9.43 8.30 -4.42
CA ASN A 32 10.42 8.83 -3.47
C ASN A 32 10.33 8.11 -2.11
N CYS A 33 9.12 7.89 -1.60
CA CYS A 33 8.92 7.18 -0.34
C CYS A 33 9.47 5.75 -0.40
N LEU A 34 9.16 5.01 -1.47
CA LEU A 34 9.65 3.64 -1.66
C LEU A 34 11.17 3.60 -1.83
N SER A 35 11.73 4.50 -2.65
CA SER A 35 13.18 4.58 -2.87
C SER A 35 13.93 4.89 -1.58
N HIS A 36 13.42 5.82 -0.77
CA HIS A 36 14.04 6.15 0.50
C HIS A 36 14.00 4.97 1.49
N LEU A 37 12.83 4.34 1.64
CA LEU A 37 12.69 3.17 2.52
C LEU A 37 13.65 2.04 2.14
N LEU A 38 13.76 1.74 0.84
CA LEU A 38 14.66 0.71 0.33
C LEU A 38 16.14 1.07 0.51
N SER A 39 16.49 2.36 0.56
CA SER A 39 17.88 2.79 0.82
C SER A 39 18.31 2.60 2.28
N LEU A 40 17.37 2.56 3.22
CA LEU A 40 17.64 2.41 4.66
C LEU A 40 17.89 0.95 5.06
N VAL A 41 17.38 -0.01 4.30
CA VAL A 41 17.49 -1.44 4.59
C VAL A 41 18.40 -2.08 3.54
N PRO A 42 19.53 -2.69 3.92
CA PRO A 42 20.35 -3.44 2.97
C PRO A 42 19.54 -4.63 2.46
N TYR A 43 19.12 -4.57 1.21
CA TYR A 43 18.40 -5.65 0.54
C TYR A 43 19.20 -6.13 -0.66
N THR A 44 19.05 -7.41 -0.97
CA THR A 44 19.60 -8.02 -2.18
C THR A 44 18.47 -8.67 -2.93
N ASP A 45 18.60 -8.73 -4.25
CA ASP A 45 17.73 -9.57 -5.04
C ASP A 45 17.92 -11.04 -4.60
N ILE A 46 16.81 -11.69 -4.31
CA ILE A 46 16.76 -13.11 -3.97
C ILE A 46 16.10 -13.85 -5.12
N ASP A 47 16.74 -14.92 -5.59
CA ASP A 47 16.12 -15.84 -6.52
C ASP A 47 14.99 -16.57 -5.80
N ARG A 48 13.75 -16.30 -6.22
CA ARG A 48 12.58 -16.98 -5.67
C ARG A 48 12.53 -18.39 -6.23
N VAL A 49 12.46 -19.39 -5.36
CA VAL A 49 12.22 -20.77 -5.79
C VAL A 49 10.86 -20.83 -6.49
N PRO A 50 10.79 -21.32 -7.74
CA PRO A 50 9.52 -21.46 -8.43
C PRO A 50 8.64 -22.43 -7.64
N ILE A 51 7.45 -21.95 -7.25
CA ILE A 51 6.43 -22.79 -6.63
C ILE A 51 5.54 -23.36 -7.73
N GLU A 52 5.38 -24.68 -7.75
CA GLU A 52 4.34 -25.29 -8.57
C GLU A 52 3.00 -25.12 -7.86
N LEU A 53 2.11 -24.35 -8.48
CA LEU A 53 0.74 -24.25 -8.02
C LEU A 53 0.02 -25.54 -8.42
N SER A 54 -0.57 -26.23 -7.44
CA SER A 54 -1.46 -27.36 -7.72
C SER A 54 -2.57 -26.94 -8.69
N PRO A 55 -3.06 -27.86 -9.55
CA PRO A 55 -4.20 -27.60 -10.41
C PRO A 55 -5.35 -27.02 -9.59
N ARG A 56 -5.97 -25.96 -10.11
CA ARG A 56 -7.13 -25.34 -9.47
C ARG A 56 -8.20 -26.41 -9.26
N THR A 57 -8.49 -26.74 -8.00
CA THR A 57 -9.62 -27.60 -7.67
C THR A 57 -10.89 -26.88 -8.14
N PRO A 58 -11.73 -27.51 -8.99
CA PRO A 58 -13.03 -26.93 -9.31
C PRO A 58 -13.78 -26.74 -7.99
N PRO A 59 -14.48 -25.61 -7.82
CA PRO A 59 -15.19 -25.35 -6.58
C PRO A 59 -16.20 -26.48 -6.35
N GLN A 60 -16.20 -27.08 -5.15
CA GLN A 60 -17.12 -28.17 -4.78
C GLN A 60 -18.60 -27.76 -4.92
N HIS A 61 -18.85 -26.44 -4.87
CA HIS A 61 -20.14 -25.83 -5.15
C HIS A 61 -19.96 -24.70 -6.16
N PHE A 62 -20.82 -24.66 -7.18
CA PHE A 62 -20.96 -23.46 -8.01
C PHE A 62 -21.56 -22.36 -7.15
N HIS A 63 -20.72 -21.60 -6.44
CA HIS A 63 -21.21 -20.35 -5.86
C HIS A 63 -21.49 -19.41 -7.03
N GLN A 64 -22.77 -19.31 -7.40
CA GLN A 64 -23.23 -18.32 -8.35
C GLN A 64 -23.01 -16.96 -7.70
N ARG A 65 -22.10 -16.16 -8.27
CA ARG A 65 -21.92 -14.78 -7.84
C ARG A 65 -23.27 -14.08 -7.99
N PRO A 66 -23.79 -13.39 -6.96
CA PRO A 66 -25.02 -12.62 -7.08
C PRO A 66 -24.93 -11.66 -8.27
N PRO A 67 -26.04 -11.42 -9.00
CA PRO A 67 -26.08 -10.44 -10.07
C PRO A 67 -25.52 -9.10 -9.60
N ILE A 68 -24.78 -8.40 -10.45
CA ILE A 68 -24.15 -7.14 -10.08
C ILE A 68 -25.18 -6.09 -9.63
N ASP A 69 -26.40 -6.21 -10.18
CA ASP A 69 -27.55 -5.36 -9.89
C ASP A 69 -28.15 -5.61 -8.49
N SER A 70 -27.83 -6.72 -7.83
CA SER A 70 -28.28 -7.00 -6.47
C SER A 70 -27.42 -6.29 -5.41
N GLN A 71 -26.35 -5.59 -5.81
CA GLN A 71 -25.45 -4.89 -4.90
C GLN A 71 -25.92 -3.45 -4.68
N ARG A 72 -25.76 -2.94 -3.47
CA ARG A 72 -26.00 -1.51 -3.19
C ARG A 72 -24.79 -0.72 -3.65
N TRP A 73 -24.96 0.04 -4.71
CA TRP A 73 -23.92 0.92 -5.24
C TRP A 73 -23.88 2.22 -4.45
N VAL A 74 -22.67 2.73 -4.21
CA VAL A 74 -22.47 4.08 -3.71
C VAL A 74 -22.81 5.04 -4.87
N PRO A 75 -23.61 6.10 -4.64
CA PRO A 75 -23.94 7.07 -5.67
C PRO A 75 -22.67 7.70 -6.27
N ASP A 76 -22.60 7.74 -7.60
CA ASP A 76 -21.57 8.49 -8.30
C ASP A 76 -21.99 9.96 -8.38
N ASN A 77 -21.39 10.79 -7.53
CA ASN A 77 -21.73 12.20 -7.40
C ASN A 77 -20.79 13.13 -8.21
N TYR A 78 -19.80 12.59 -8.93
CA TYR A 78 -18.72 13.40 -9.52
C TYR A 78 -18.22 12.92 -10.89
N SER A 79 -19.03 12.19 -11.67
CA SER A 79 -18.69 11.86 -13.06
C SER A 79 -18.79 13.04 -14.02
#